data_AF-A0ABD3PZY5-F1
#
_entry.id   AF-A0ABD3PZY5-F1
#
_cell.length_a   1.000
_cell.length_b   1.000
_cell.length_c   1.000
_cell.angle_alpha   90.00
_cell.angle_beta   90.00
_cell.angle_gamma   90.00
#
_symmetry.space_group_name_H-M   'P 1'
#
loop_
_entity.id
_entity.type
_entity.pdbx_description
1 polymer ?
#
loop_
_entity_poly.entity_id
_entity_poly.type
_entity_poly.pdbx_seq_one_letter_code
_entity_poly.pdbx_strand_id
1 'polypeptide(L)'
;MNICILKKPFRRNVTKDTDIKDDTAMEVSEPVQEEILITQMENLATIETETHTELSDLVATVEDNVKTAPTELKSSNEIDESKFSSPISTGFSSRQATASSTVDLSGNWTLIVDDAFKSQYDEYLRRLGQPMLVRTVALTVIGSTREETKQMEGGQKLFIKGTNVRGSWERTLEASEPSVLTGGNQTQHEVQGHVLKPMVTADDEEVEVASWWEENGTVHKSWVIGGKKYGGGDFENKRYLTDNGNILVCESIFHPKEEGREKAQVTWRFLKEGAMYGEEAAHFPNPFEVFEKKEHVAPVRKHDSSSKSGVVVGDIMDSVTTSDEVDLLSSSTDIEDYIGWEPPAGERWAIAAPGVDLSGKWKLIITDQFKKDYEEFLKSLGQPLIVRGAAVVLIGNTREETKQSDGGRTLTASGSDFDSVMLPGPDGTTYNHTRVPVVTADAEEVWAESWWENDGTVHVSWTLGVKKYGGGSFESKRYLENNGDLYVCQSTFHPNDTEGREKSQLTWRFLREGATIFVGK
;
A
#
# COMPACT_ATOMS: atom_id res chain seq x y z
N MET A 1 29.27 47.94 -19.93
CA MET A 1 28.30 48.97 -20.31
C MET A 1 27.44 49.23 -19.08
N ASN A 2 27.67 50.37 -18.42
CA ASN A 2 26.76 51.24 -17.66
C ASN A 2 25.57 50.60 -16.88
N ILE A 3 25.31 50.85 -15.58
CA ILE A 3 25.61 51.98 -14.67
C ILE A 3 25.35 51.52 -13.20
N CYS A 4 26.15 52.00 -12.25
CA CYS A 4 25.95 51.95 -10.79
C CYS A 4 24.67 52.67 -10.32
N ILE A 5 24.20 52.48 -9.06
CA ILE A 5 23.99 53.58 -8.08
C ILE A 5 23.33 53.12 -6.74
N LEU A 6 24.08 53.42 -5.66
CA LEU A 6 23.76 53.91 -4.30
C LEU A 6 22.90 53.15 -3.25
N LYS A 7 23.61 52.77 -2.18
CA LYS A 7 23.21 52.87 -0.75
C LYS A 7 22.91 54.33 -0.33
N LYS A 8 21.90 54.54 0.53
CA LYS A 8 22.02 55.12 1.91
C LYS A 8 20.66 55.23 2.64
N PRO A 9 20.66 55.37 3.99
CA PRO A 9 19.58 54.99 4.91
C PRO A 9 18.69 56.15 5.35
N PHE A 10 17.55 55.85 6.00
CA PHE A 10 16.78 56.87 6.73
C PHE A 10 16.33 56.40 8.12
N ARG A 11 16.30 57.39 9.03
CA ARG A 11 16.30 57.32 10.49
C ARG A 11 14.93 57.07 11.12
N ARG A 12 15.01 56.54 12.35
CA ARG A 12 14.05 56.60 13.47
C ARG A 12 13.22 57.89 13.53
N ASN A 13 11.94 57.74 13.89
CA ASN A 13 11.22 58.66 14.76
C ASN A 13 10.67 57.92 15.98
N VAL A 14 10.73 58.62 17.11
CA VAL A 14 10.39 58.23 18.47
C VAL A 14 9.12 59.00 18.87
N THR A 15 8.17 58.31 19.49
CA THR A 15 7.14 58.81 20.43
C THR A 15 6.73 57.59 21.27
N LYS A 16 7.09 57.41 22.56
CA LYS A 16 6.52 58.01 23.80
C LYS A 16 5.00 58.12 23.74
N ASP A 17 4.18 57.74 24.72
CA ASP A 17 4.28 57.08 26.03
C ASP A 17 2.83 56.63 26.28
N THR A 18 2.58 55.45 26.87
CA THR A 18 1.48 55.27 27.84
C THR A 18 1.71 53.98 28.60
N ASP A 19 2.10 54.16 29.86
CA ASP A 19 2.09 53.17 30.93
C ASP A 19 0.69 52.57 31.12
N ILE A 20 0.58 51.25 31.05
CA ILE A 20 -0.34 50.47 31.87
C ILE A 20 0.44 49.27 32.40
N LYS A 21 0.73 49.32 33.70
CA LYS A 21 1.12 48.15 34.49
C LYS A 21 -0.11 47.26 34.63
N ASP A 22 0.00 46.01 34.23
CA ASP A 22 -0.77 44.95 34.88
C ASP A 22 0.10 43.71 35.02
N ASP A 23 0.23 43.30 36.28
CA ASP A 23 1.01 42.14 36.73
C ASP A 23 0.16 40.88 36.48
N THR A 24 0.55 40.05 35.52
CA THR A 24 0.15 38.64 35.53
C THR A 24 1.24 37.79 34.92
N ALA A 25 2.01 37.12 35.78
CA ALA A 25 2.94 36.09 35.39
C ALA A 25 2.15 34.89 34.82
N MET A 26 2.24 34.69 33.51
CA MET A 26 1.95 33.40 32.88
C MET A 26 3.28 32.74 32.53
N GLU A 27 3.49 31.56 33.08
CA GLU A 27 4.52 30.60 32.68
C GLU A 27 4.43 30.39 31.16
N VAL A 28 5.51 30.76 30.46
CA VAL A 28 5.73 30.39 29.07
C VAL A 28 6.27 28.96 29.10
N SER A 29 5.40 27.97 28.86
CA SER A 29 5.86 26.63 28.54
C SER A 29 6.47 26.66 27.14
N GLU A 30 7.75 26.32 27.05
CA GLU A 30 8.47 26.14 25.79
C GLU A 30 7.71 25.15 24.88
N PRO A 31 7.52 25.43 23.58
CA PRO A 31 7.01 24.42 22.67
C PRO A 31 8.02 23.29 22.54
N VAL A 32 7.55 22.10 22.94
CA VAL A 32 8.23 20.81 22.84
C VAL A 32 8.64 20.53 21.39
N GLN A 33 9.80 19.90 21.25
CA GLN A 33 10.59 19.58 20.04
C GLN A 33 9.87 18.72 18.97
N GLU A 34 8.68 19.09 18.49
CA GLU A 34 7.98 18.30 17.45
C GLU A 34 8.39 18.65 16.00
N GLU A 35 8.86 19.87 15.73
CA GLU A 35 9.25 20.28 14.35
C GLU A 35 10.53 19.59 13.84
N ILE A 36 11.41 19.11 14.72
CA ILE A 36 12.70 18.51 14.32
C ILE A 36 12.53 17.08 13.77
N LEU A 37 11.46 16.38 14.13
CA LEU A 37 11.22 14.99 13.72
C LEU A 37 10.69 14.87 12.28
N ILE A 38 9.96 15.87 11.79
CA ILE A 38 9.33 15.82 10.46
C ILE A 38 10.36 16.08 9.34
N THR A 39 11.34 16.97 9.57
CA THR A 39 12.46 17.16 8.62
C THR A 39 13.36 15.91 8.53
N GLN A 40 13.32 15.02 9.52
CA GLN A 40 13.97 13.69 9.42
C GLN A 40 13.10 12.67 8.66
N MET A 41 11.77 12.81 8.65
CA MET A 41 10.85 11.91 7.92
C MET A 41 10.94 12.06 6.39
N GLU A 42 11.12 13.27 5.87
CA GLU A 42 11.36 13.50 4.44
C GLU A 42 12.77 13.05 4.02
N ASN A 43 13.77 13.23 4.90
CA ASN A 43 15.16 12.85 4.62
C ASN A 43 15.42 11.33 4.72
N LEU A 44 14.69 10.58 5.55
CA LEU A 44 14.81 9.11 5.63
C LEU A 44 14.24 8.38 4.40
N ALA A 45 13.42 9.05 3.58
CA ALA A 45 12.90 8.49 2.33
C ALA A 45 13.75 8.87 1.10
N THR A 46 14.73 9.77 1.24
CA THR A 46 15.49 10.31 0.09
C THR A 46 17.02 10.31 0.30
N ILE A 47 17.54 10.03 1.50
CA ILE A 47 18.98 9.97 1.78
C ILE A 47 19.44 8.52 1.98
N GLU A 48 19.66 7.81 0.86
CA GLU A 48 20.57 6.65 0.81
C GLU A 48 21.60 6.75 -0.33
N THR A 49 21.72 7.92 -0.96
CA THR A 49 22.80 8.20 -1.92
C THR A 49 23.55 9.45 -1.45
N GLU A 50 24.87 9.33 -1.36
CA GLU A 50 25.84 10.38 -0.97
C GLU A 50 26.06 10.58 0.54
N THR A 51 26.78 9.66 1.18
CA THR A 51 28.02 9.97 1.93
C THR A 51 28.60 8.68 2.55
N HIS A 52 29.53 8.03 1.85
CA HIS A 52 30.46 7.08 2.47
C HIS A 52 31.77 7.08 1.67
N THR A 53 32.64 8.06 1.92
CA THR A 53 34.00 8.04 1.34
C THR A 53 35.11 8.56 2.28
N GLU A 54 34.86 8.93 3.54
CA GLU A 54 35.95 9.47 4.38
C GLU A 54 35.94 9.01 5.85
N LEU A 55 35.99 7.69 6.11
CA LEU A 55 36.27 7.18 7.47
C LEU A 55 37.16 5.93 7.54
N SER A 56 38.00 5.66 6.52
CA SER A 56 38.92 4.50 6.53
C SER A 56 40.28 4.71 7.20
N ASP A 57 40.63 5.92 7.65
CA ASP A 57 42.02 6.26 8.00
C ASP A 57 42.32 6.46 9.50
N LEU A 58 41.53 5.89 10.41
CA LEU A 58 41.72 6.09 11.86
C LEU A 58 41.76 4.85 12.76
N VAL A 59 41.98 3.65 12.19
CA VAL A 59 42.23 2.43 13.00
C VAL A 59 43.57 1.82 12.63
N ALA A 60 44.65 2.49 13.05
CA ALA A 60 46.00 1.94 13.03
C ALA A 60 46.82 2.50 14.19
N THR A 61 46.46 2.20 15.44
CA THR A 61 47.44 2.06 16.54
C THR A 61 46.78 1.48 17.80
N VAL A 62 47.59 0.73 18.56
CA VAL A 62 47.32 0.10 19.87
C VAL A 62 46.87 -1.37 19.80
N GLU A 63 47.79 -2.21 19.32
CA GLU A 63 48.09 -3.47 20.02
C GLU A 63 49.10 -3.16 21.14
N ASP A 64 48.76 -3.42 22.40
CA ASP A 64 49.59 -4.29 23.26
C ASP A 64 49.02 -4.43 24.70
N ASN A 65 49.16 -5.64 25.23
CA ASN A 65 48.97 -6.08 26.61
C ASN A 65 47.53 -6.23 27.15
N VAL A 66 47.10 -7.47 27.37
CA VAL A 66 46.92 -8.03 28.72
C VAL A 66 46.89 -9.58 28.67
N LYS A 67 47.61 -10.15 29.62
CA LYS A 67 47.92 -11.57 29.86
C LYS A 67 46.70 -12.45 30.14
N THR A 68 46.83 -13.67 29.63
CA THR A 68 46.16 -14.92 29.96
C THR A 68 46.14 -15.27 31.45
N ALA A 69 44.99 -15.80 31.91
CA ALA A 69 44.89 -16.85 32.94
C ALA A 69 43.60 -17.68 32.73
N PRO A 70 43.60 -19.00 33.02
CA PRO A 70 42.56 -19.92 32.58
C PRO A 70 41.41 -19.98 33.59
N THR A 71 40.17 -20.12 33.12
CA THR A 71 39.01 -20.39 33.99
C THR A 71 38.37 -21.71 33.61
N GLU A 72 38.20 -22.53 34.65
CA GLU A 72 37.72 -23.91 34.65
C GLU A 72 36.30 -24.06 34.11
N LEU A 73 36.13 -25.13 33.33
CA LEU A 73 34.86 -25.73 32.93
C LEU A 73 34.04 -26.15 34.16
N LYS A 74 32.79 -25.69 34.22
CA LYS A 74 31.71 -26.40 34.91
C LYS A 74 30.59 -26.72 33.94
N SER A 75 30.47 -28.03 33.73
CA SER A 75 29.38 -28.76 33.10
C SER A 75 28.07 -28.58 33.86
N SER A 76 26.99 -28.28 33.12
CA SER A 76 25.65 -28.85 33.34
C SER A 76 24.66 -28.26 32.33
N ASN A 77 24.23 -29.06 31.36
CA ASN A 77 22.81 -29.32 31.04
C ASN A 77 22.74 -30.14 29.75
N GLU A 78 22.57 -31.45 29.94
CA GLU A 78 22.06 -32.37 28.91
C GLU A 78 20.62 -31.94 28.59
N ILE A 79 20.40 -31.49 27.35
CA ILE A 79 19.08 -31.49 26.74
C ILE A 79 19.08 -32.67 25.77
N ASP A 80 18.14 -33.57 26.02
CA ASP A 80 17.89 -34.83 25.33
C ASP A 80 17.39 -34.56 23.90
N GLU A 81 18.34 -34.36 22.98
CA GLU A 81 18.11 -34.43 21.53
C GLU A 81 18.12 -35.90 21.08
N SER A 82 17.06 -36.64 21.40
CA SER A 82 16.85 -37.96 20.81
C SER A 82 15.43 -38.13 20.27
N LYS A 83 15.36 -38.29 18.94
CA LYS A 83 14.24 -38.73 18.08
C LYS A 83 13.64 -37.67 17.16
N PHE A 84 14.40 -37.29 16.13
CA PHE A 84 13.85 -37.10 14.77
C PHE A 84 14.98 -37.31 13.75
N SER A 85 15.50 -38.54 13.65
CA SER A 85 16.38 -38.91 12.52
C SER A 85 15.51 -39.30 11.33
N SER A 86 14.99 -38.30 10.62
CA SER A 86 14.59 -38.51 9.23
C SER A 86 15.85 -38.84 8.43
N PRO A 87 15.81 -39.80 7.49
CA PRO A 87 16.96 -40.12 6.67
C PRO A 87 17.33 -38.87 5.86
N ILE A 88 18.51 -38.30 6.15
CA ILE A 88 19.10 -37.23 5.35
C ILE A 88 19.46 -37.87 4.01
N SER A 89 18.51 -37.82 3.08
CA SER A 89 18.80 -38.04 1.66
C SER A 89 19.66 -36.87 1.21
N THR A 90 20.98 -37.05 1.23
CA THR A 90 21.95 -36.15 0.59
C THR A 90 21.91 -36.28 -0.95
N GLY A 91 20.77 -36.69 -1.50
CA GLY A 91 20.52 -36.65 -2.93
C GLY A 91 20.41 -35.20 -3.36
N PHE A 92 21.49 -34.65 -3.91
CA PHE A 92 21.45 -33.39 -4.64
C PHE A 92 20.26 -33.44 -5.60
N SER A 93 19.24 -32.62 -5.33
CA SER A 93 18.14 -32.45 -6.28
C SER A 93 18.77 -32.02 -7.60
N SER A 94 18.39 -32.71 -8.68
CA SER A 94 18.93 -32.42 -10.01
C SER A 94 18.54 -30.99 -10.37
N ARG A 95 19.51 -30.08 -10.40
CA ARG A 95 19.32 -28.69 -10.81
C ARG A 95 19.23 -28.64 -12.33
N GLN A 96 18.21 -27.98 -12.86
CA GLN A 96 17.89 -27.95 -14.29
C GLN A 96 17.73 -26.52 -14.79
N ALA A 97 18.01 -26.29 -16.08
CA ALA A 97 17.81 -24.98 -16.71
C ALA A 97 16.37 -24.73 -17.17
N THR A 98 15.53 -25.75 -17.26
CA THR A 98 14.14 -25.63 -17.75
C THR A 98 13.16 -26.18 -16.73
N ALA A 99 11.94 -25.63 -16.73
CA ALA A 99 10.84 -26.14 -15.94
C ALA A 99 10.39 -27.53 -16.44
N SER A 100 9.67 -28.26 -15.60
CA SER A 100 8.90 -29.42 -16.05
C SER A 100 7.81 -28.98 -17.03
N SER A 101 7.51 -29.79 -18.04
CA SER A 101 6.41 -29.53 -18.98
C SER A 101 5.02 -29.50 -18.31
N THR A 102 4.92 -29.95 -17.06
CA THR A 102 3.68 -29.97 -16.28
C THR A 102 3.54 -28.76 -15.35
N VAL A 103 4.54 -27.89 -15.26
CA VAL A 103 4.55 -26.73 -14.37
C VAL A 103 4.53 -25.46 -15.18
N ASP A 104 3.49 -24.65 -14.97
CA ASP A 104 3.38 -23.31 -15.55
C ASP A 104 3.15 -22.28 -14.44
N LEU A 105 4.21 -21.57 -14.06
CA LEU A 105 4.12 -20.49 -13.08
C LEU A 105 3.42 -19.24 -13.61
N SER A 106 2.99 -19.19 -14.88
CA SER A 106 2.41 -18.00 -15.49
C SER A 106 1.01 -17.66 -14.96
N GLY A 107 0.74 -16.38 -14.78
CA GLY A 107 -0.57 -15.87 -14.36
C GLY A 107 -0.51 -14.47 -13.78
N ASN A 108 -1.69 -13.95 -13.48
CA ASN A 108 -1.88 -12.79 -12.62
C ASN A 108 -2.21 -13.29 -11.22
N TRP A 109 -1.59 -12.69 -10.22
CA TRP A 109 -1.56 -13.21 -8.86
C TRP A 109 -1.87 -12.10 -7.85
N THR A 110 -2.78 -12.39 -6.94
CA THR A 110 -3.21 -11.50 -5.86
C THR A 110 -2.69 -11.99 -4.52
N LEU A 111 -1.96 -11.16 -3.77
CA LEU A 111 -1.41 -11.56 -2.48
C LEU A 111 -2.52 -11.90 -1.48
N ILE A 112 -2.43 -13.07 -0.86
CA ILE A 112 -3.31 -13.50 0.23
C ILE A 112 -2.77 -12.88 1.53
N VAL A 113 -3.50 -11.93 2.09
CA VAL A 113 -3.10 -11.22 3.31
C VAL A 113 -4.02 -11.60 4.46
N ASP A 114 -3.59 -12.58 5.24
CA ASP A 114 -4.19 -12.94 6.52
C ASP A 114 -3.34 -12.44 7.71
N ASP A 115 -3.88 -12.58 8.92
CA ASP A 115 -3.19 -12.12 10.14
C ASP A 115 -1.89 -12.89 10.41
N ALA A 116 -1.82 -14.17 9.99
CA ALA A 116 -0.62 -14.99 10.13
C ALA A 116 0.51 -14.46 9.22
N PHE A 117 0.18 -14.14 7.97
CA PHE A 117 1.09 -13.52 7.01
C PHE A 117 1.56 -12.14 7.50
N LYS A 118 0.65 -11.27 7.97
CA LYS A 118 1.02 -9.95 8.52
C LYS A 118 2.02 -10.07 9.67
N SER A 119 1.80 -11.02 10.58
CA SER A 119 2.72 -11.30 11.69
C SER A 119 4.10 -11.77 11.19
N GLN A 120 4.12 -12.72 10.25
CA GLN A 120 5.37 -13.21 9.65
C GLN A 120 6.13 -12.08 8.93
N TYR A 121 5.41 -11.23 8.19
CA TYR A 121 5.99 -10.13 7.45
C TYR A 121 6.53 -9.02 8.37
N ASP A 122 5.84 -8.68 9.46
CA ASP A 122 6.36 -7.73 10.46
C ASP A 122 7.68 -8.20 11.08
N GLU A 123 7.74 -9.50 11.44
CA GLU A 123 8.93 -10.13 12.00
C GLU A 123 10.07 -10.18 10.98
N TYR A 124 9.76 -10.50 9.72
CA TYR A 124 10.72 -10.43 8.63
C TYR A 124 11.33 -9.03 8.49
N LEU A 125 10.49 -7.99 8.41
CA LEU A 125 10.96 -6.61 8.31
C LEU A 125 11.74 -6.18 9.55
N ARG A 126 11.35 -6.65 10.75
CA ARG A 126 12.08 -6.42 12.00
C ARG A 126 13.52 -6.91 11.91
N ARG A 127 13.70 -8.14 11.41
CA ARG A 127 15.03 -8.76 11.23
C ARG A 127 15.83 -8.12 10.11
N LEU A 128 15.16 -7.56 9.10
CA LEU A 128 15.79 -6.67 8.12
C LEU A 128 16.24 -5.31 8.71
N GLY A 129 15.94 -5.05 9.99
CA GLY A 129 16.32 -3.81 10.67
C GLY A 129 15.41 -2.64 10.34
N GLN A 130 14.22 -2.89 9.78
CA GLN A 130 13.30 -1.82 9.42
C GLN A 130 12.70 -1.15 10.67
N PRO A 131 12.71 0.19 10.75
CA PRO A 131 12.10 0.92 11.86
C PRO A 131 10.60 0.61 12.01
N MET A 132 10.09 0.63 13.24
CA MET A 132 8.69 0.32 13.54
C MET A 132 7.70 1.07 12.65
N LEU A 133 7.94 2.36 12.40
CA LEU A 133 7.08 3.19 11.54
C LEU A 133 7.00 2.64 10.10
N VAL A 134 8.15 2.30 9.52
CA VAL A 134 8.22 1.75 8.16
C VAL A 134 7.48 0.42 8.08
N ARG A 135 7.62 -0.43 9.11
CA ARG A 135 6.92 -1.71 9.20
C ARG A 135 5.41 -1.54 9.29
N THR A 136 4.94 -0.61 10.12
CA THR A 136 3.50 -0.30 10.23
C THR A 136 2.92 0.12 8.88
N VAL A 137 3.60 1.03 8.17
CA VAL A 137 3.16 1.45 6.83
C VAL A 137 3.17 0.26 5.86
N ALA A 138 4.23 -0.54 5.84
CA ALA A 138 4.33 -1.71 4.97
C ALA A 138 3.16 -2.69 5.20
N LEU A 139 2.81 -2.99 6.45
CA LEU A 139 1.70 -3.88 6.80
C LEU A 139 0.33 -3.34 6.38
N THR A 140 0.14 -2.02 6.39
CA THR A 140 -1.11 -1.39 5.93
C THR A 140 -1.30 -1.55 4.43
N VAL A 141 -0.22 -1.50 3.66
CA VAL A 141 -0.29 -1.38 2.20
C VAL A 141 -0.03 -2.68 1.45
N ILE A 142 0.46 -3.71 2.15
CA ILE A 142 0.88 -4.97 1.53
C ILE A 142 -0.27 -5.68 0.80
N GLY A 143 -1.52 -5.45 1.21
CA GLY A 143 -2.73 -6.02 0.58
C GLY A 143 -2.95 -5.63 -0.88
N SER A 144 -2.41 -4.48 -1.31
CA SER A 144 -2.48 -4.03 -2.71
C SER A 144 -1.40 -4.65 -3.59
N THR A 145 -0.58 -5.58 -3.06
CA THR A 145 0.46 -6.22 -3.85
C THR A 145 -0.14 -7.20 -4.85
N ARG A 146 0.24 -7.05 -6.11
CA ARG A 146 -0.09 -7.95 -7.23
C ARG A 146 1.20 -8.39 -7.92
N GLU A 147 1.19 -9.59 -8.49
CA GLU A 147 2.30 -10.12 -9.28
C GLU A 147 1.79 -10.70 -10.60
N GLU A 148 2.45 -10.39 -11.70
CA GLU A 148 2.26 -11.02 -13.00
C GLU A 148 3.53 -11.81 -13.33
N THR A 149 3.36 -13.06 -13.72
CA THR A 149 4.47 -13.94 -14.12
C THR A 149 4.24 -14.50 -15.52
N LYS A 150 5.31 -14.61 -16.30
CA LYS A 150 5.31 -15.26 -17.61
C LYS A 150 6.51 -16.17 -17.75
N GLN A 151 6.26 -17.46 -17.92
CA GLN A 151 7.28 -18.42 -18.31
C GLN A 151 7.50 -18.36 -19.81
N MET A 152 8.77 -18.27 -20.20
CA MET A 152 9.21 -18.16 -21.59
C MET A 152 10.24 -19.23 -21.89
N GLU A 153 10.45 -19.54 -23.17
CA GLU A 153 11.50 -20.46 -23.63
C GLU A 153 11.43 -21.84 -22.93
N GLY A 154 10.21 -22.40 -22.80
CA GLY A 154 10.01 -23.69 -22.14
C GLY A 154 10.32 -23.69 -20.64
N GLY A 155 10.18 -22.53 -19.99
CA GLY A 155 10.46 -22.35 -18.57
C GLY A 155 11.92 -22.02 -18.26
N GLN A 156 12.78 -21.83 -19.28
CA GLN A 156 14.15 -21.35 -19.06
C GLN A 156 14.18 -19.92 -18.53
N LYS A 157 13.22 -19.07 -18.95
CA LYS A 157 13.10 -17.70 -18.49
C LYS A 157 11.79 -17.51 -17.73
N LEU A 158 11.87 -16.80 -16.61
CA LEU A 158 10.72 -16.39 -15.81
C LEU A 158 10.70 -14.87 -15.73
N PHE A 159 9.80 -14.24 -16.48
CA PHE A 159 9.48 -12.83 -16.32
C PHE A 159 8.55 -12.63 -15.12
N ILE A 160 8.85 -11.64 -14.30
CA ILE A 160 8.10 -11.28 -13.10
C ILE A 160 7.90 -9.77 -13.10
N LYS A 161 6.65 -9.35 -13.00
CA LYS A 161 6.25 -7.97 -12.79
C LYS A 161 5.47 -7.88 -11.49
N GLY A 162 5.97 -7.13 -10.51
CA GLY A 162 5.23 -6.86 -9.29
C GLY A 162 4.72 -5.43 -9.26
N THR A 163 3.56 -5.23 -8.64
CA THR A 163 2.96 -3.91 -8.43
C THR A 163 2.52 -3.80 -6.97
N ASN A 164 2.82 -2.67 -6.33
CA ASN A 164 2.30 -2.31 -5.01
C ASN A 164 2.06 -0.80 -4.95
N VAL A 165 1.64 -0.28 -3.79
CA VAL A 165 1.36 1.16 -3.62
C VAL A 165 2.56 2.08 -3.85
N ARG A 166 3.79 1.57 -3.80
CA ARG A 166 5.01 2.35 -4.04
C ARG A 166 5.42 2.37 -5.50
N GLY A 167 4.87 1.49 -6.33
CA GLY A 167 5.14 1.44 -7.76
C GLY A 167 5.15 0.02 -8.32
N SER A 168 5.74 -0.11 -9.51
CA SER A 168 5.89 -1.38 -10.22
C SER A 168 7.37 -1.69 -10.47
N TRP A 169 7.73 -2.97 -10.42
CA TRP A 169 9.06 -3.46 -10.74
C TRP A 169 8.96 -4.66 -11.68
N GLU A 170 9.95 -4.81 -12.56
CA GLU A 170 9.98 -5.85 -13.58
C GLU A 170 11.36 -6.49 -13.61
N ARG A 171 11.42 -7.82 -13.76
CA ARG A 171 12.68 -8.56 -13.90
C ARG A 171 12.47 -9.86 -14.68
N THR A 172 13.53 -10.33 -15.32
CA THR A 172 13.56 -11.65 -15.96
C THR A 172 14.66 -12.49 -15.34
N LEU A 173 14.29 -13.66 -14.82
CA LEU A 173 15.21 -14.64 -14.27
C LEU A 173 15.51 -15.68 -15.35
N GLU A 174 16.79 -15.91 -15.65
CA GLU A 174 17.23 -16.90 -16.65
C GLU A 174 17.87 -18.08 -15.92
N ALA A 175 17.24 -19.24 -16.01
CA ALA A 175 17.72 -20.45 -15.37
C ALA A 175 18.93 -21.04 -16.12
N SER A 176 19.94 -21.46 -15.36
CA SER A 176 21.18 -22.03 -15.91
C SER A 176 21.49 -23.40 -15.32
N GLU A 177 22.03 -24.29 -16.14
CA GLU A 177 22.57 -25.57 -15.66
C GLU A 177 23.86 -25.33 -14.88
N PRO A 178 24.13 -26.12 -13.83
CA PRO A 178 25.42 -26.04 -13.15
C PRO A 178 26.53 -26.45 -14.12
N SER A 179 27.51 -25.56 -14.36
CA SER A 179 28.75 -25.93 -15.04
C SER A 179 29.43 -27.04 -14.25
N VAL A 180 29.84 -28.13 -14.90
CA VAL A 180 30.51 -29.26 -14.24
C VAL A 180 31.73 -28.77 -13.48
N LEU A 181 31.64 -28.71 -12.15
CA LEU A 181 32.71 -28.23 -11.28
C LEU A 181 33.78 -29.31 -11.19
N THR A 182 34.86 -29.17 -11.96
CA THR A 182 36.06 -30.00 -11.85
C THR A 182 36.79 -29.69 -10.53
N GLY A 183 36.48 -30.48 -9.49
CA GLY A 183 37.37 -30.81 -8.37
C GLY A 183 37.90 -29.66 -7.51
N GLY A 184 37.16 -29.28 -6.46
CA GLY A 184 37.68 -28.43 -5.39
C GLY A 184 36.93 -28.64 -4.07
N ASN A 185 37.63 -29.12 -3.03
CA ASN A 185 37.13 -29.32 -1.65
C ASN A 185 37.01 -27.99 -0.89
N GLN A 186 36.18 -27.05 -1.34
CA GLN A 186 35.86 -25.84 -0.56
C GLN A 186 34.35 -25.74 -0.34
N THR A 187 33.98 -25.18 0.81
CA THR A 187 32.61 -24.87 1.23
C THR A 187 31.92 -24.05 0.14
N GLN A 188 31.17 -24.77 -0.69
CA GLN A 188 30.66 -24.27 -1.96
C GLN A 188 29.47 -23.34 -1.69
N HIS A 189 29.57 -22.06 -2.09
CA HIS A 189 28.43 -21.16 -2.06
C HIS A 189 27.33 -21.71 -2.98
N GLU A 190 26.04 -21.59 -2.61
CA GLU A 190 24.96 -22.30 -3.32
C GLU A 190 24.88 -21.99 -4.82
N VAL A 191 25.32 -20.80 -5.22
CA VAL A 191 25.30 -20.32 -6.60
C VAL A 191 26.50 -20.78 -7.44
N GLN A 192 27.47 -21.47 -6.83
CA GLN A 192 28.68 -21.86 -7.53
C GLN A 192 28.36 -22.82 -8.69
N GLY A 193 28.87 -22.48 -9.86
CA GLY A 193 28.61 -23.21 -11.10
C GLY A 193 27.42 -22.68 -11.91
N HIS A 194 26.63 -21.74 -11.39
CA HIS A 194 25.58 -21.06 -12.16
C HIS A 194 26.11 -19.77 -12.79
N VAL A 195 25.49 -19.37 -13.90
CA VAL A 195 25.82 -18.10 -14.57
C VAL A 195 25.14 -16.97 -13.82
N LEU A 196 25.94 -16.02 -13.31
CA LEU A 196 25.44 -14.79 -12.71
C LEU A 196 25.05 -13.79 -13.82
N LYS A 197 23.85 -13.23 -13.69
CA LYS A 197 23.32 -12.21 -14.59
C LYS A 197 23.14 -10.90 -13.83
N PRO A 198 23.49 -9.74 -14.39
CA PRO A 198 23.21 -8.47 -13.76
C PRO A 198 21.70 -8.21 -13.69
N MET A 199 21.24 -7.60 -12.60
CA MET A 199 19.85 -7.22 -12.36
C MET A 199 19.82 -5.93 -11.54
N VAL A 200 18.77 -5.11 -11.73
CA VAL A 200 18.48 -3.96 -10.87
C VAL A 200 17.28 -4.30 -9.99
N THR A 201 17.38 -4.09 -8.68
CA THR A 201 16.26 -4.33 -7.75
C THR A 201 15.22 -3.21 -7.82
N ALA A 202 14.06 -3.41 -7.17
CA ALA A 202 13.04 -2.35 -7.04
C ALA A 202 13.53 -1.13 -6.22
N ASP A 203 14.67 -1.29 -5.55
CA ASP A 203 15.34 -0.32 -4.71
C ASP A 203 16.51 0.39 -5.44
N ASP A 204 16.59 0.22 -6.78
CA ASP A 204 17.65 0.69 -7.66
C ASP A 204 19.07 0.18 -7.30
N GLU A 205 19.16 -1.01 -6.69
CA GLU A 205 20.45 -1.65 -6.44
C GLU A 205 20.90 -2.50 -7.64
N GLU A 206 22.13 -2.27 -8.11
CA GLU A 206 22.81 -3.17 -9.03
C GLU A 206 23.27 -4.43 -8.29
N VAL A 207 22.71 -5.57 -8.68
CA VAL A 207 22.96 -6.89 -8.07
C VAL A 207 23.21 -7.94 -9.14
N GLU A 208 23.66 -9.11 -8.72
CA GLU A 208 23.76 -10.28 -9.60
C GLU A 208 22.75 -11.34 -9.20
N VAL A 209 22.21 -12.07 -10.17
CA VAL A 209 21.24 -13.14 -9.93
C VAL A 209 21.67 -14.45 -10.60
N ALA A 210 21.54 -15.54 -9.85
CA ALA A 210 21.56 -16.90 -10.39
C ALA A 210 20.19 -17.55 -10.18
N SER A 211 19.72 -18.30 -11.17
CA SER A 211 18.48 -19.07 -11.07
C SER A 211 18.59 -20.45 -11.70
N TRP A 212 17.78 -21.38 -11.22
CA TRP A 212 17.68 -22.76 -11.69
C TRP A 212 16.36 -23.38 -11.23
N TRP A 213 16.07 -24.58 -11.74
CA TRP A 213 14.94 -25.39 -11.31
C TRP A 213 15.40 -26.57 -10.46
N GLU A 214 14.68 -26.85 -9.38
CA GLU A 214 14.87 -28.02 -8.52
C GLU A 214 13.64 -28.95 -8.61
N GLU A 215 13.73 -30.10 -7.94
CA GLU A 215 12.62 -31.06 -7.81
C GLU A 215 12.04 -31.53 -9.16
N ASN A 216 12.93 -31.81 -10.13
CA ASN A 216 12.56 -32.20 -11.50
C ASN A 216 11.79 -31.10 -12.26
N GLY A 217 12.14 -29.83 -12.03
CA GLY A 217 11.55 -28.73 -12.79
C GLY A 217 10.30 -28.13 -12.17
N THR A 218 9.96 -28.48 -10.93
CA THR A 218 8.71 -28.01 -10.27
C THR A 218 8.91 -26.81 -9.36
N VAL A 219 10.12 -26.61 -8.85
CA VAL A 219 10.45 -25.49 -7.95
C VAL A 219 11.48 -24.59 -8.63
N HIS A 220 11.12 -23.35 -8.88
CA HIS A 220 12.07 -22.34 -9.37
C HIS A 220 12.84 -21.76 -8.18
N LYS A 221 14.17 -21.85 -8.20
CA LYS A 221 15.04 -21.28 -7.19
C LYS A 221 15.88 -20.15 -7.80
N SER A 222 16.07 -19.08 -7.02
CA SER A 222 16.93 -17.96 -7.41
C SER A 222 17.66 -17.38 -6.23
N TRP A 223 18.85 -16.87 -6.48
CA TRP A 223 19.72 -16.20 -5.53
C TRP A 223 20.10 -14.83 -6.07
N VAL A 224 19.79 -13.79 -5.31
CA VAL A 224 20.20 -12.41 -5.58
C VAL A 224 21.37 -12.09 -4.66
N ILE A 225 22.50 -11.72 -5.24
CA ILE A 225 23.78 -11.56 -4.57
C ILE A 225 24.25 -10.12 -4.69
N GLY A 226 24.90 -9.63 -3.63
CA GLY A 226 25.60 -8.36 -3.70
C GLY A 226 24.75 -7.15 -3.35
N GLY A 227 23.57 -7.36 -2.78
CA GLY A 227 22.77 -6.28 -2.19
C GLY A 227 23.56 -5.57 -1.08
N LYS A 228 23.43 -4.24 -1.03
CA LYS A 228 24.07 -3.36 -0.04
C LYS A 228 23.08 -2.89 1.02
N LYS A 229 21.79 -2.80 0.67
CA LYS A 229 20.72 -2.46 1.59
C LYS A 229 20.60 -3.49 2.73
N TYR A 230 19.95 -3.04 3.80
CA TYR A 230 19.75 -3.84 5.01
C TYR A 230 21.06 -4.32 5.64
N GLY A 231 22.15 -3.55 5.54
CA GLY A 231 23.47 -3.93 6.05
C GLY A 231 24.21 -4.97 5.19
N GLY A 232 23.72 -5.22 3.97
CA GLY A 232 24.30 -6.17 3.03
C GLY A 232 23.91 -7.63 3.30
N GLY A 233 23.82 -8.40 2.23
CA GLY A 233 23.41 -9.80 2.30
C GLY A 233 22.94 -10.31 0.95
N ASP A 234 22.54 -11.57 0.94
CA ASP A 234 22.05 -12.25 -0.24
C ASP A 234 20.61 -12.73 0.00
N PHE A 235 19.80 -12.78 -1.06
CA PHE A 235 18.41 -13.23 -0.99
C PHE A 235 18.23 -14.53 -1.75
N GLU A 236 17.81 -15.57 -1.04
CA GLU A 236 17.33 -16.81 -1.63
C GLU A 236 15.82 -16.72 -1.83
N ASN A 237 15.35 -17.07 -3.02
CA ASN A 237 13.93 -17.11 -3.33
C ASN A 237 13.55 -18.45 -3.96
N LYS A 238 12.44 -19.04 -3.50
CA LYS A 238 11.84 -20.25 -4.07
C LYS A 238 10.42 -19.97 -4.53
N ARG A 239 10.04 -20.49 -5.69
CA ARG A 239 8.70 -20.29 -6.27
C ARG A 239 8.15 -21.62 -6.75
N TYR A 240 6.94 -21.96 -6.34
CA TYR A 240 6.27 -23.20 -6.72
C TYR A 240 4.75 -23.06 -6.59
N LEU A 241 4.02 -23.98 -7.23
CA LEU A 241 2.56 -24.00 -7.19
C LEU A 241 2.07 -24.96 -6.11
N THR A 242 0.99 -24.56 -5.45
CA THR A 242 0.20 -25.38 -4.54
C THR A 242 -1.28 -25.30 -4.92
N ASP A 243 -2.11 -26.09 -4.25
CA ASP A 243 -3.57 -26.09 -4.47
C ASP A 243 -3.95 -26.25 -5.95
N ASN A 244 -3.42 -27.31 -6.59
CA ASN A 244 -3.64 -27.62 -8.00
C ASN A 244 -3.29 -26.49 -8.99
N GLY A 245 -2.37 -25.59 -8.61
CA GLY A 245 -1.96 -24.46 -9.46
C GLY A 245 -2.70 -23.15 -9.18
N ASN A 246 -3.61 -23.13 -8.21
CA ASN A 246 -4.35 -21.93 -7.83
C ASN A 246 -3.55 -20.98 -6.93
N ILE A 247 -2.52 -21.50 -6.23
CA ILE A 247 -1.71 -20.71 -5.32
C ILE A 247 -0.24 -20.75 -5.73
N LEU A 248 0.31 -19.59 -6.08
CA LEU A 248 1.74 -19.39 -6.22
C LEU A 248 2.33 -19.11 -4.83
N VAL A 249 3.25 -19.96 -4.39
CA VAL A 249 4.02 -19.75 -3.17
C VAL A 249 5.39 -19.20 -3.55
N CYS A 250 5.78 -18.08 -2.94
CA CYS A 250 7.13 -17.54 -3.01
C CYS A 250 7.72 -17.51 -1.61
N GLU A 251 8.77 -18.26 -1.35
CA GLU A 251 9.54 -18.17 -0.11
C GLU A 251 10.73 -17.25 -0.35
N SER A 252 11.00 -16.33 0.58
CA SER A 252 12.17 -15.45 0.52
C SER A 252 12.94 -15.54 1.83
N ILE A 253 14.25 -15.76 1.72
CA ILE A 253 15.17 -15.85 2.86
C ILE A 253 16.31 -14.85 2.62
N PHE A 254 16.50 -13.94 3.57
CA PHE A 254 17.63 -13.05 3.61
C PHE A 254 18.76 -13.67 4.44
N HIS A 255 19.94 -13.76 3.83
CA HIS A 255 21.17 -14.24 4.44
C HIS A 255 22.08 -13.03 4.70
N PRO A 256 22.09 -12.46 5.92
CA PRO A 256 22.91 -11.29 6.23
C PRO A 256 24.40 -11.63 6.14
N LYS A 257 25.22 -10.67 5.70
CA LYS A 257 26.69 -10.80 5.72
C LYS A 257 27.29 -10.53 7.10
N GLU A 258 26.60 -9.75 7.92
CA GLU A 258 27.05 -9.39 9.27
C GLU A 258 27.02 -10.59 10.21
N GLU A 259 28.15 -10.86 10.86
CA GLU A 259 28.25 -11.93 11.86
C GLU A 259 27.31 -11.67 13.05
N GLY A 260 26.58 -12.70 13.47
CA GLY A 260 25.66 -12.62 14.60
C GLY A 260 24.26 -12.12 14.25
N ARG A 261 24.02 -11.66 13.01
CA ARG A 261 22.68 -11.30 12.57
C ARG A 261 21.88 -12.53 12.12
N GLU A 262 20.65 -12.65 12.61
CA GLU A 262 19.77 -13.76 12.27
C GLU A 262 19.23 -13.66 10.83
N LYS A 263 18.99 -14.83 10.21
CA LYS A 263 18.28 -14.89 8.93
C LYS A 263 16.84 -14.40 9.08
N ALA A 264 16.37 -13.69 8.06
CA ALA A 264 14.97 -13.26 7.96
C ALA A 264 14.28 -14.10 6.89
N GLN A 265 13.09 -14.63 7.18
CA GLN A 265 12.30 -15.41 6.23
C GLN A 265 10.86 -14.92 6.16
N VAL A 266 10.28 -14.94 4.96
CA VAL A 266 8.86 -14.68 4.72
C VAL A 266 8.34 -15.62 3.62
N THR A 267 7.07 -16.02 3.74
CA THR A 267 6.38 -16.83 2.74
C THR A 267 5.21 -16.03 2.18
N TRP A 268 5.31 -15.69 0.91
CA TRP A 268 4.27 -15.01 0.15
C TRP A 268 3.38 -16.06 -0.51
N ARG A 269 2.07 -15.92 -0.35
CA ARG A 269 1.09 -16.78 -1.01
C ARG A 269 0.20 -15.91 -1.88
N PHE A 270 0.16 -16.21 -3.16
CA PHE A 270 -0.67 -15.46 -4.10
C PHE A 270 -1.73 -16.36 -4.71
N LEU A 271 -2.96 -15.86 -4.74
CA LEU A 271 -4.10 -16.48 -5.40
C LEU A 271 -4.11 -16.12 -6.88
N LYS A 272 -4.31 -17.10 -7.76
CA LYS A 272 -4.46 -16.87 -9.18
C LYS A 272 -5.74 -16.08 -9.46
N GLU A 273 -5.67 -15.08 -10.33
CA GLU A 273 -6.86 -14.33 -10.77
C GLU A 273 -7.93 -15.28 -11.33
N GLY A 274 -9.17 -15.13 -10.86
CA GLY A 274 -10.30 -16.00 -11.21
C GLY A 274 -10.42 -17.28 -10.37
N ALA A 275 -9.45 -17.62 -9.51
CA ALA A 275 -9.59 -18.71 -8.55
C ALA A 275 -10.34 -18.24 -7.29
N MET A 276 -11.20 -19.10 -6.72
CA MET A 276 -11.86 -18.83 -5.45
C MET A 276 -11.06 -19.46 -4.30
N TYR A 277 -10.68 -18.66 -3.32
CA TYR A 277 -10.03 -19.13 -2.09
C TYR A 277 -11.09 -19.47 -1.04
N GLY A 278 -11.16 -20.72 -0.58
CA GLY A 278 -11.98 -21.09 0.58
C GLY A 278 -13.24 -21.91 0.32
N GLU A 279 -13.45 -22.48 -0.87
CA GLU A 279 -14.26 -23.71 -0.92
C GLU A 279 -13.37 -24.86 -0.44
N GLU A 280 -13.79 -25.56 0.62
CA GLU A 280 -13.13 -26.78 1.08
C GLU A 280 -12.91 -27.70 -0.13
N ALA A 281 -11.68 -27.75 -0.63
CA ALA A 281 -11.29 -28.74 -1.62
C ALA A 281 -11.68 -30.09 -1.04
N ALA A 282 -12.58 -30.79 -1.74
CA ALA A 282 -13.08 -32.10 -1.36
C ALA A 282 -11.94 -32.91 -0.75
N HIS A 283 -12.13 -33.37 0.50
CA HIS A 283 -11.17 -34.14 1.26
C HIS A 283 -10.79 -35.41 0.47
N PHE A 284 -9.73 -35.33 -0.32
CA PHE A 284 -9.11 -36.51 -0.93
C PHE A 284 -8.25 -37.15 0.15
N PRO A 285 -8.54 -38.39 0.57
CA PRO A 285 -7.74 -39.06 1.57
C PRO A 285 -6.32 -39.23 1.03
N ASN A 286 -5.36 -38.92 1.89
CA ASN A 286 -3.94 -39.15 1.68
C ASN A 286 -3.72 -40.63 1.27
N PRO A 287 -3.07 -40.94 0.14
CA PRO A 287 -2.81 -42.33 -0.27
C PRO A 287 -1.87 -43.11 0.67
N PHE A 288 -1.38 -42.47 1.74
CA PHE A 288 -0.52 -43.08 2.75
C PHE A 288 -1.17 -43.33 4.12
N GLU A 289 -2.48 -43.11 4.28
CA GLU A 289 -3.22 -43.55 5.47
C GLU A 289 -3.96 -44.87 5.23
N VAL A 290 -3.19 -45.95 5.10
CA VAL A 290 -3.70 -47.31 5.22
C VAL A 290 -3.03 -47.94 6.44
N PHE A 291 -3.86 -48.46 7.36
CA PHE A 291 -3.57 -49.01 8.70
C PHE A 291 -3.47 -47.90 9.77
N GLU A 292 -4.41 -47.72 10.72
CA GLU A 292 -4.94 -48.71 11.67
C GLU A 292 -6.38 -48.39 12.16
N LYS A 293 -7.16 -49.46 12.39
CA LYS A 293 -8.39 -49.56 13.20
C LYS A 293 -8.00 -49.54 14.70
N LYS A 294 -8.77 -49.13 15.72
CA LYS A 294 -10.23 -49.21 16.00
C LYS A 294 -10.55 -48.56 17.37
N GLU A 295 -11.79 -48.07 17.53
CA GLU A 295 -12.63 -47.95 18.76
C GLU A 295 -12.14 -47.00 19.90
N HIS A 296 -12.93 -46.14 20.55
CA HIS A 296 -14.32 -46.26 21.04
C HIS A 296 -14.96 -44.87 21.27
N VAL A 297 -16.29 -44.80 21.12
CA VAL A 297 -17.15 -43.60 21.20
C VAL A 297 -17.52 -43.18 22.63
N ALA A 298 -17.56 -41.86 22.91
CA ALA A 298 -18.50 -41.23 23.84
C ALA A 298 -18.80 -39.77 23.41
N PRO A 299 -20.05 -39.27 23.46
CA PRO A 299 -20.41 -37.96 22.93
C PRO A 299 -20.33 -36.86 23.99
N VAL A 300 -19.54 -35.81 23.73
CA VAL A 300 -19.59 -34.55 24.50
C VAL A 300 -20.19 -33.48 23.60
N ARG A 301 -21.35 -32.94 24.00
CA ARG A 301 -21.95 -31.74 23.42
C ARG A 301 -21.02 -30.55 23.70
N LYS A 302 -20.49 -29.92 22.65
CA LYS A 302 -19.92 -28.58 22.74
C LYS A 302 -20.64 -27.66 21.76
N HIS A 303 -20.97 -26.48 22.28
CA HIS A 303 -21.51 -25.34 21.56
C HIS A 303 -20.51 -24.90 20.50
N ASP A 304 -20.96 -24.84 19.25
CA ASP A 304 -20.26 -24.18 18.17
C ASP A 304 -20.37 -22.65 18.36
N SER A 305 -19.22 -22.03 18.60
CA SER A 305 -18.99 -20.63 18.24
C SER A 305 -17.77 -20.60 17.33
N SER A 306 -17.94 -21.07 16.09
CA SER A 306 -16.93 -20.89 15.05
C SER A 306 -16.92 -19.42 14.63
N SER A 307 -15.98 -18.66 15.16
CA SER A 307 -15.56 -17.40 14.58
C SER A 307 -14.96 -17.71 13.21
N LYS A 308 -15.77 -17.58 12.16
CA LYS A 308 -15.31 -17.64 10.78
C LYS A 308 -14.32 -16.49 10.56
N SER A 309 -13.03 -16.82 10.53
CA SER A 309 -11.98 -15.95 10.03
C SER A 309 -12.16 -15.85 8.51
N GLY A 310 -12.94 -14.89 8.05
CA GLY A 310 -13.03 -14.54 6.63
C GLY A 310 -11.73 -13.85 6.20
N VAL A 311 -11.06 -14.39 5.20
CA VAL A 311 -9.96 -13.70 4.53
C VAL A 311 -10.58 -12.61 3.66
N VAL A 312 -10.33 -11.35 4.03
CA VAL A 312 -10.73 -10.20 3.22
C VAL A 312 -9.67 -10.03 2.12
N VAL A 313 -10.00 -10.46 0.91
CA VAL A 313 -9.27 -10.05 -0.29
C VAL A 313 -9.68 -8.61 -0.56
N GLY A 314 -8.84 -7.67 -0.13
CA GLY A 314 -9.05 -6.26 -0.40
C GLY A 314 -8.81 -5.99 -1.88
N ASP A 315 -9.89 -5.94 -2.65
CA ASP A 315 -9.91 -5.27 -3.95
C ASP A 315 -9.98 -3.76 -3.71
N ILE A 316 -8.85 -3.19 -3.31
CA ILE A 316 -8.66 -1.74 -3.40
C ILE A 316 -8.07 -1.48 -4.77
N MET A 317 -9.00 -1.28 -5.72
CA MET A 317 -8.90 -0.49 -6.95
C MET A 317 -7.64 -0.67 -7.80
N ASP A 318 -7.73 -1.57 -8.77
CA ASP A 318 -6.98 -1.50 -10.04
C ASP A 318 -7.68 -2.33 -11.14
N SER A 319 -9.02 -2.32 -11.18
CA SER A 319 -9.73 -2.79 -12.36
C SER A 319 -9.55 -1.76 -13.47
N VAL A 320 -8.46 -1.87 -14.21
CA VAL A 320 -8.34 -1.29 -15.53
C VAL A 320 -9.35 -2.02 -16.40
N THR A 321 -10.57 -1.49 -16.49
CA THR A 321 -11.47 -1.84 -17.60
C THR A 321 -10.72 -1.50 -18.88
N THR A 322 -10.44 -2.52 -19.68
CA THR A 322 -9.86 -2.39 -21.02
C THR A 322 -10.66 -1.34 -21.79
N SER A 323 -9.96 -0.46 -22.52
CA SER A 323 -10.45 0.77 -23.16
C SER A 323 -11.68 0.62 -24.08
N ASP A 324 -12.09 -0.59 -24.39
CA ASP A 324 -13.06 -0.90 -25.44
C ASP A 324 -14.53 -0.65 -25.02
N GLU A 325 -14.80 -0.38 -23.73
CA GLU A 325 -16.15 0.03 -23.27
C GLU A 325 -16.35 1.56 -23.17
N VAL A 326 -15.29 2.37 -23.32
CA VAL A 326 -15.39 3.83 -23.17
C VAL A 326 -15.97 4.50 -24.42
N ASP A 327 -15.85 3.87 -25.60
CA ASP A 327 -16.38 4.40 -26.86
C ASP A 327 -17.91 4.35 -26.98
N LEU A 328 -18.61 3.63 -26.09
CA LEU A 328 -20.08 3.59 -26.06
C LEU A 328 -20.73 4.64 -25.15
N LEU A 329 -19.94 5.36 -24.34
CA LEU A 329 -20.44 6.40 -23.43
C LEU A 329 -20.22 7.83 -23.93
N SER A 330 -19.56 8.01 -25.09
CA SER A 330 -19.43 9.30 -25.77
C SER A 330 -20.40 9.44 -26.95
N SER A 331 -21.62 8.91 -26.84
CA SER A 331 -22.68 9.32 -27.76
C SER A 331 -23.03 10.76 -27.42
N SER A 332 -22.53 11.69 -28.21
CA SER A 332 -22.94 13.09 -28.24
C SER A 332 -24.47 13.16 -28.26
N THR A 333 -25.09 13.33 -27.10
CA THR A 333 -26.49 13.71 -26.99
C THR A 333 -26.59 15.07 -27.64
N ASP A 334 -27.17 15.10 -28.84
CA ASP A 334 -27.42 16.31 -29.60
C ASP A 334 -28.12 17.33 -28.69
N ILE A 335 -27.43 18.44 -28.43
CA ILE A 335 -27.83 19.53 -27.52
C ILE A 335 -29.14 20.21 -27.97
N GLU A 336 -29.69 19.83 -29.12
CA GLU A 336 -30.86 20.47 -29.74
C GLU A 336 -32.20 20.20 -29.04
N ASP A 337 -32.29 19.22 -28.11
CA ASP A 337 -33.55 18.87 -27.43
C ASP A 337 -33.82 19.61 -26.09
N TYR A 338 -33.00 20.59 -25.69
CA TYR A 338 -33.20 21.34 -24.44
C TYR A 338 -34.22 22.50 -24.53
N ILE A 339 -34.98 22.60 -25.63
CA ILE A 339 -36.01 23.63 -25.82
C ILE A 339 -37.24 23.29 -24.97
N GLY A 340 -37.14 23.55 -23.66
CA GLY A 340 -38.23 23.32 -22.71
C GLY A 340 -37.82 23.00 -21.27
N TRP A 341 -36.52 23.02 -20.94
CA TRP A 341 -36.10 22.82 -19.55
C TRP A 341 -36.42 24.06 -18.71
N GLU A 342 -37.23 23.87 -17.66
CA GLU A 342 -37.49 24.87 -16.63
C GLU A 342 -36.70 24.53 -15.37
N PRO A 343 -35.90 25.45 -14.81
CA PRO A 343 -35.13 25.21 -13.60
C PRO A 343 -36.07 24.88 -12.42
N PRO A 344 -35.74 23.88 -11.59
CA PRO A 344 -36.44 23.65 -10.34
C PRO A 344 -36.44 24.91 -9.46
N ALA A 345 -37.52 25.15 -8.73
CA ALA A 345 -37.59 26.26 -7.79
C ALA A 345 -36.77 25.99 -6.52
N GLY A 346 -36.13 27.03 -5.96
CA GLY A 346 -35.40 26.97 -4.68
C GLY A 346 -33.89 26.74 -4.82
N GLU A 347 -33.21 26.69 -3.68
CA GLU A 347 -31.73 26.57 -3.60
C GLU A 347 -31.21 25.14 -3.74
N ARG A 348 -32.09 24.13 -3.56
CA ARG A 348 -31.72 22.71 -3.58
C ARG A 348 -32.48 21.97 -4.66
N TRP A 349 -31.77 21.40 -5.61
CA TRP A 349 -32.32 20.71 -6.77
C TRP A 349 -32.04 19.21 -6.66
N ALA A 350 -32.95 18.41 -7.20
CA ALA A 350 -32.77 16.97 -7.31
C ALA A 350 -32.10 16.52 -8.61
N ILE A 351 -31.76 17.46 -9.48
CA ILE A 351 -31.21 17.20 -10.80
C ILE A 351 -30.12 18.23 -11.10
N ALA A 352 -29.04 17.78 -11.74
CA ALA A 352 -28.00 18.67 -12.26
C ALA A 352 -28.56 19.64 -13.32
N ALA A 353 -27.88 20.76 -13.52
CA ALA A 353 -28.18 21.67 -14.60
C ALA A 353 -27.88 21.01 -15.97
N PRO A 354 -28.58 21.40 -17.05
CA PRO A 354 -28.20 21.02 -18.40
C PRO A 354 -26.72 21.29 -18.69
N GLY A 355 -26.02 20.30 -19.23
CA GLY A 355 -24.58 20.38 -19.54
C GLY A 355 -23.63 20.19 -18.36
N VAL A 356 -24.15 20.03 -17.13
CA VAL A 356 -23.33 19.62 -15.97
C VAL A 356 -23.26 18.10 -15.94
N ASP A 357 -22.08 17.57 -16.18
CA ASP A 357 -21.79 16.13 -16.07
C ASP A 357 -20.54 15.91 -15.23
N LEU A 358 -20.75 15.49 -13.98
CA LEU A 358 -19.65 15.17 -13.08
C LEU A 358 -19.02 13.80 -13.39
N SER A 359 -19.50 13.03 -14.37
CA SER A 359 -18.97 11.71 -14.70
C SER A 359 -17.52 11.76 -15.21
N GLY A 360 -16.76 10.73 -14.89
CA GLY A 360 -15.41 10.54 -15.42
C GLY A 360 -14.52 9.69 -14.53
N LYS A 361 -13.31 9.43 -15.03
CA LYS A 361 -12.20 8.88 -14.26
C LYS A 361 -11.26 10.03 -13.92
N TRP A 362 -10.92 10.16 -12.64
CA TRP A 362 -10.25 11.32 -12.09
C TRP A 362 -9.01 10.92 -11.31
N LYS A 363 -7.91 11.63 -11.53
CA LYS A 363 -6.64 11.44 -10.85
C LYS A 363 -6.34 12.60 -9.92
N LEU A 364 -6.09 12.34 -8.64
CA LEU A 364 -5.79 13.38 -7.66
C LEU A 364 -4.54 14.19 -8.06
N ILE A 365 -4.63 15.52 -7.99
CA ILE A 365 -3.51 16.43 -8.15
C ILE A 365 -2.84 16.63 -6.79
N ILE A 366 -1.60 16.15 -6.67
CA ILE A 366 -0.88 16.15 -5.40
C ILE A 366 0.24 17.18 -5.48
N THR A 367 0.06 18.26 -4.74
CA THR A 367 1.09 19.29 -4.52
C THR A 367 1.62 19.18 -3.10
N ASP A 368 2.78 19.77 -2.83
CA ASP A 368 3.32 19.80 -1.45
C ASP A 368 2.40 20.59 -0.52
N GLN A 369 1.72 21.62 -1.03
CA GLN A 369 0.70 22.33 -0.28
C GLN A 369 -0.47 21.42 0.09
N PHE A 370 -0.98 20.64 -0.87
CA PHE A 370 -2.06 19.70 -0.62
C PHE A 370 -1.68 18.65 0.44
N LYS A 371 -0.44 18.13 0.42
CA LYS A 371 0.03 17.18 1.44
C LYS A 371 -0.01 17.79 2.85
N LYS A 372 0.39 19.06 2.99
CA LYS A 372 0.34 19.80 4.28
C LYS A 372 -1.10 20.01 4.73
N ASP A 373 -1.97 20.48 3.83
CA ASP A 373 -3.39 20.69 4.11
C ASP A 373 -4.06 19.36 4.52
N TYR A 374 -3.71 18.25 3.85
CA TYR A 374 -4.20 16.92 4.19
C TYR A 374 -3.71 16.44 5.55
N GLU A 375 -2.42 16.64 5.86
CA GLU A 375 -1.89 16.30 7.18
C GLU A 375 -2.57 17.09 8.30
N GLU A 376 -2.78 18.39 8.10
CA GLU A 376 -3.48 19.27 9.05
C GLU A 376 -4.94 18.84 9.22
N PHE A 377 -5.63 18.51 8.13
CA PHE A 377 -6.97 17.95 8.16
C PHE A 377 -7.03 16.63 8.94
N LEU A 378 -6.10 15.70 8.74
CA LEU A 378 -6.07 14.47 9.53
C LEU A 378 -5.74 14.73 11.00
N LYS A 379 -4.85 15.69 11.28
CA LYS A 379 -4.50 16.11 12.64
C LYS A 379 -5.74 16.67 13.34
N SER A 380 -6.49 17.53 12.66
CA SER A 380 -7.71 18.12 13.19
C SER A 380 -8.83 17.09 13.33
N LEU A 381 -8.80 15.97 12.60
CA LEU A 381 -9.62 14.78 12.81
C LEU A 381 -9.17 13.90 14.00
N GLY A 382 -8.09 14.26 14.69
CA GLY A 382 -7.57 13.53 15.85
C GLY A 382 -6.81 12.27 15.48
N GLN A 383 -6.34 12.17 14.23
CA GLN A 383 -5.61 10.99 13.78
C GLN A 383 -4.18 10.95 14.36
N PRO A 384 -3.74 9.79 14.89
CA PRO A 384 -2.37 9.64 15.40
C PRO A 384 -1.33 9.92 14.31
N LEU A 385 -0.18 10.49 14.70
CA LEU A 385 0.91 10.85 13.78
C LEU A 385 1.30 9.72 12.81
N ILE A 386 1.32 8.47 13.30
CA ILE A 386 1.66 7.30 12.49
C ILE A 386 0.65 7.08 11.36
N VAL A 387 -0.64 7.21 11.65
CA VAL A 387 -1.72 7.08 10.66
C VAL A 387 -1.64 8.21 9.64
N ARG A 388 -1.36 9.43 10.10
CA ARG A 388 -1.19 10.60 9.23
C ARG A 388 -0.04 10.42 8.26
N GLY A 389 1.13 9.99 8.75
CA GLY A 389 2.29 9.72 7.90
C GLY A 389 2.00 8.65 6.84
N ALA A 390 1.32 7.57 7.22
CA ALA A 390 0.90 6.52 6.27
C ALA A 390 -0.07 7.07 5.20
N ALA A 391 -1.08 7.83 5.63
CA ALA A 391 -2.09 8.39 4.74
C ALA A 391 -1.49 9.37 3.72
N VAL A 392 -0.56 10.25 4.14
CA VAL A 392 0.12 11.19 3.25
C VAL A 392 0.95 10.47 2.18
N VAL A 393 1.56 9.32 2.51
CA VAL A 393 2.28 8.49 1.53
C VAL A 393 1.31 7.84 0.54
N LEU A 394 0.14 7.39 1.02
CA LEU A 394 -0.83 6.64 0.21
C LEU A 394 -1.70 7.52 -0.69
N ILE A 395 -1.87 8.79 -0.34
CA ILE A 395 -2.72 9.74 -1.09
C ILE A 395 -2.28 9.88 -2.56
N GLY A 396 -1.02 9.55 -2.84
CA GLY A 396 -0.41 9.36 -4.17
C GLY A 396 -1.30 8.67 -5.20
N ASN A 397 -1.99 7.63 -4.75
CA ASN A 397 -2.68 6.68 -5.61
C ASN A 397 -4.20 6.91 -5.64
N THR A 398 -4.68 7.99 -5.02
CA THR A 398 -6.12 8.27 -4.98
C THR A 398 -6.64 8.60 -6.37
N ARG A 399 -7.54 7.74 -6.84
CA ARG A 399 -8.37 7.95 -8.03
C ARG A 399 -9.84 7.98 -7.60
N GLU A 400 -10.64 8.69 -8.36
CA GLU A 400 -12.09 8.71 -8.19
C GLU A 400 -12.73 8.46 -9.55
N GLU A 401 -13.70 7.58 -9.61
CA GLU A 401 -14.56 7.37 -10.77
C GLU A 401 -15.98 7.78 -10.37
N THR A 402 -16.56 8.70 -11.12
CA THR A 402 -17.92 9.17 -10.89
C THR A 402 -18.78 8.81 -12.09
N LYS A 403 -20.04 8.48 -11.80
CA LYS A 403 -21.05 8.20 -12.81
C LYS A 403 -22.33 8.95 -12.45
N GLN A 404 -22.70 9.86 -13.32
CA GLN A 404 -23.96 10.56 -13.27
C GLN A 404 -25.00 9.79 -14.10
N SER A 405 -26.15 9.47 -13.50
CA SER A 405 -27.24 8.75 -14.16
C SER A 405 -28.57 9.49 -13.99
N ASP A 406 -29.63 8.96 -14.60
CA ASP A 406 -30.99 9.49 -14.54
C ASP A 406 -31.11 10.98 -14.92
N GLY A 407 -30.31 11.40 -15.90
CA GLY A 407 -30.28 12.79 -16.37
C GLY A 407 -29.70 13.78 -15.35
N GLY A 408 -28.85 13.32 -14.43
CA GLY A 408 -28.27 14.17 -13.38
C GLY A 408 -28.94 14.08 -12.02
N ARG A 409 -29.87 13.14 -11.83
CA ARG A 409 -30.53 12.94 -10.53
C ARG A 409 -29.71 12.10 -9.58
N THR A 410 -28.85 11.25 -10.12
CA THR A 410 -28.05 10.31 -9.35
C THR A 410 -26.59 10.53 -9.70
N LEU A 411 -25.74 10.62 -8.68
CA LEU A 411 -24.29 10.68 -8.82
C LEU A 411 -23.68 9.60 -7.93
N THR A 412 -23.12 8.57 -8.57
CA THR A 412 -22.38 7.50 -7.89
C THR A 412 -20.88 7.82 -7.97
N ALA A 413 -20.13 7.64 -6.88
CA ALA A 413 -18.68 7.82 -6.85
C ALA A 413 -18.01 6.55 -6.30
N SER A 414 -16.99 6.03 -6.99
CA SER A 414 -16.25 4.83 -6.60
C SER A 414 -15.65 5.00 -5.20
N GLY A 415 -15.93 4.06 -4.29
CA GLY A 415 -15.54 4.14 -2.88
C GLY A 415 -16.67 4.60 -1.94
N SER A 416 -17.82 4.98 -2.50
CA SER A 416 -19.08 5.18 -1.79
C SER A 416 -20.16 4.45 -2.57
N ASP A 417 -20.42 3.18 -2.23
CA ASP A 417 -21.35 2.26 -2.92
C ASP A 417 -22.84 2.65 -2.79
N PHE A 418 -23.15 3.93 -2.63
CA PHE A 418 -24.48 4.36 -2.20
C PHE A 418 -25.08 5.41 -3.11
N ASP A 419 -26.11 4.98 -3.82
CA ASP A 419 -27.02 5.83 -4.56
C ASP A 419 -27.98 6.51 -3.59
N SER A 420 -27.74 7.77 -3.27
CA SER A 420 -28.77 8.61 -2.69
C SER A 420 -29.73 9.04 -3.81
N VAL A 421 -30.80 8.28 -4.03
CA VAL A 421 -31.84 8.65 -5.00
C VAL A 421 -32.80 9.65 -4.35
N MET A 422 -32.88 10.84 -4.94
CA MET A 422 -33.93 11.79 -4.60
C MET A 422 -35.28 11.37 -5.20
N LEU A 423 -36.31 11.28 -4.36
CA LEU A 423 -37.68 11.10 -4.82
C LEU A 423 -38.40 12.46 -4.86
N PRO A 424 -39.07 12.81 -5.98
CA PRO A 424 -39.93 13.98 -6.02
C PRO A 424 -41.04 13.86 -4.98
N GLY A 425 -41.36 14.97 -4.32
CA GLY A 425 -42.51 15.09 -3.46
C GLY A 425 -43.82 14.89 -4.25
N PRO A 426 -44.94 14.64 -3.56
CA PRO A 426 -46.23 14.36 -4.20
C PRO A 426 -46.74 15.49 -5.13
N ASP A 427 -46.26 16.72 -4.90
CA ASP A 427 -46.60 17.92 -5.68
C ASP A 427 -45.68 18.16 -6.88
N GLY A 428 -44.59 17.39 -7.02
CA GLY A 428 -43.59 17.55 -8.07
C GLY A 428 -42.76 18.85 -7.97
N THR A 429 -43.04 19.71 -6.98
CA THR A 429 -42.38 21.00 -6.78
C THR A 429 -41.46 21.01 -5.56
N THR A 430 -41.69 20.10 -4.61
CA THR A 430 -40.80 19.88 -3.47
C THR A 430 -40.04 18.57 -3.64
N TYR A 431 -38.79 18.53 -3.21
CA TYR A 431 -38.02 17.30 -3.13
C TYR A 431 -37.83 16.95 -1.67
N ASN A 432 -38.29 15.75 -1.28
CA ASN A 432 -38.07 15.26 0.08
C ASN A 432 -36.71 14.57 0.12
N HIS A 433 -35.76 15.19 0.82
CA HIS A 433 -34.47 14.57 1.09
C HIS A 433 -34.70 13.29 1.89
N THR A 434 -34.51 12.14 1.23
CA THR A 434 -34.61 10.84 1.88
C THR A 434 -33.22 10.45 2.31
N ARG A 435 -33.03 10.28 3.62
CA ARG A 435 -31.78 9.75 4.15
C ARG A 435 -31.69 8.27 3.82
N VAL A 436 -30.56 7.87 3.24
CA VAL A 436 -30.27 6.48 2.89
C VAL A 436 -29.23 5.95 3.88
N PRO A 437 -29.43 4.76 4.46
CA PRO A 437 -28.40 4.15 5.30
C PRO A 437 -27.25 3.66 4.41
N VAL A 438 -26.02 3.96 4.80
CA VAL A 438 -24.82 3.63 4.05
C VAL A 438 -23.72 3.10 4.98
N VAL A 439 -22.78 2.33 4.44
CA VAL A 439 -21.61 1.81 5.17
C VAL A 439 -20.35 2.49 4.64
N THR A 440 -19.67 3.28 5.46
CA THR A 440 -18.44 3.97 5.03
C THR A 440 -17.31 2.98 4.74
N ALA A 441 -16.25 3.44 4.05
CA ALA A 441 -15.00 2.67 3.87
C ALA A 441 -14.37 2.23 5.22
N ASP A 442 -14.73 2.94 6.29
CA ASP A 442 -14.34 2.68 7.66
C ASP A 442 -15.21 1.62 8.37
N ALA A 443 -16.12 0.98 7.63
CA ALA A 443 -17.15 0.04 8.07
C ALA A 443 -18.15 0.63 9.10
N GLU A 444 -18.44 1.93 9.00
CA GLU A 444 -19.45 2.57 9.84
C GLU A 444 -20.79 2.70 9.14
N GLU A 445 -21.86 2.24 9.78
CA GLU A 445 -23.23 2.55 9.38
C GLU A 445 -23.57 4.01 9.68
N VAL A 446 -23.82 4.80 8.64
CA VAL A 446 -24.15 6.23 8.71
C VAL A 446 -25.37 6.54 7.83
N TRP A 447 -25.91 7.75 7.95
CA TRP A 447 -26.99 8.23 7.09
C TRP A 447 -26.43 9.16 6.02
N ALA A 448 -26.77 8.94 4.76
CA ALA A 448 -26.40 9.82 3.66
C ALA A 448 -27.59 10.61 3.12
N GLU A 449 -27.35 11.86 2.72
CA GLU A 449 -28.28 12.68 1.93
C GLU A 449 -27.48 13.53 0.94
N SER A 450 -28.05 13.86 -0.22
CA SER A 450 -27.39 14.69 -1.22
C SER A 450 -28.40 15.55 -1.98
N TRP A 451 -27.91 16.57 -2.69
CA TRP A 451 -28.68 17.49 -3.56
C TRP A 451 -27.75 18.32 -4.45
N TRP A 452 -28.32 19.09 -5.37
CA TRP A 452 -27.60 20.06 -6.17
C TRP A 452 -27.89 21.49 -5.68
N GLU A 453 -26.86 22.32 -5.58
CA GLU A 453 -26.92 23.76 -5.26
C GLU A 453 -26.41 24.58 -6.47
N ASN A 454 -26.49 25.91 -6.37
CA ASN A 454 -25.99 26.87 -7.36
C ASN A 454 -26.50 26.55 -8.77
N ASP A 455 -27.82 26.60 -8.94
CA ASP A 455 -28.49 26.37 -10.22
C ASP A 455 -28.13 25.01 -10.84
N GLY A 456 -27.93 23.98 -10.02
CA GLY A 456 -27.65 22.62 -10.46
C GLY A 456 -26.18 22.36 -10.82
N THR A 457 -25.26 23.26 -10.47
CA THR A 457 -23.83 23.16 -10.84
C THR A 457 -22.94 22.56 -9.75
N VAL A 458 -23.40 22.55 -8.49
CA VAL A 458 -22.64 22.01 -7.36
C VAL A 458 -23.41 20.87 -6.72
N HIS A 459 -22.86 19.65 -6.73
CA HIS A 459 -23.44 18.52 -6.01
C HIS A 459 -22.96 18.52 -4.56
N VAL A 460 -23.89 18.59 -3.61
CA VAL A 460 -23.64 18.56 -2.17
C VAL A 460 -24.10 17.23 -1.60
N SER A 461 -23.28 16.59 -0.78
CA SER A 461 -23.64 15.38 -0.05
C SER A 461 -23.22 15.47 1.42
N TRP A 462 -24.01 14.86 2.29
CA TRP A 462 -23.73 14.72 3.70
C TRP A 462 -23.67 13.25 4.09
N THR A 463 -22.71 12.88 4.94
CA THR A 463 -22.72 11.65 5.73
C THR A 463 -22.83 12.00 7.20
N LEU A 464 -23.92 11.57 7.82
CA LEU A 464 -24.38 11.99 9.13
C LEU A 464 -24.22 10.84 10.14
N GLY A 465 -23.80 11.18 11.35
CA GLY A 465 -23.73 10.23 12.46
C GLY A 465 -22.48 9.34 12.43
N VAL A 466 -21.39 9.83 11.83
CA VAL A 466 -20.06 9.22 11.95
C VAL A 466 -19.71 9.11 13.44
N LYS A 467 -19.18 7.96 13.89
CA LYS A 467 -18.77 7.74 15.28
C LYS A 467 -17.26 7.83 15.45
N LYS A 468 -16.48 7.52 14.40
CA LYS A 468 -15.04 7.78 14.37
C LYS A 468 -14.74 9.28 14.46
N TYR A 469 -13.46 9.60 14.70
CA TYR A 469 -12.96 10.98 14.76
C TYR A 469 -13.57 11.84 15.88
N GLY A 470 -14.15 11.22 16.92
CA GLY A 470 -14.86 11.92 18.00
C GLY A 470 -16.35 12.15 17.70
N GLY A 471 -16.84 11.65 16.58
CA GLY A 471 -18.22 11.77 16.14
C GLY A 471 -18.51 13.07 15.39
N GLY A 472 -19.35 13.00 14.37
CA GLY A 472 -19.65 14.18 13.54
C GLY A 472 -20.43 13.87 12.27
N SER A 473 -20.27 14.76 11.30
CA SER A 473 -20.80 14.61 9.95
C SER A 473 -19.79 15.11 8.93
N PHE A 474 -19.71 14.49 7.76
CA PHE A 474 -18.97 15.06 6.63
C PHE A 474 -19.93 15.69 5.64
N GLU A 475 -19.61 16.89 5.21
CA GLU A 475 -20.18 17.56 4.05
C GLU A 475 -19.18 17.48 2.90
N SER A 476 -19.64 17.19 1.69
CA SER A 476 -18.82 17.19 0.49
C SER A 476 -19.50 17.99 -0.61
N LYS A 477 -18.82 19.02 -1.12
CA LYS A 477 -19.28 19.82 -2.27
C LYS A 477 -18.44 19.48 -3.50
N ARG A 478 -19.10 19.04 -4.58
CA ARG A 478 -18.48 18.57 -5.82
C ARG A 478 -18.89 19.45 -6.98
N TYR A 479 -17.93 19.87 -7.80
CA TYR A 479 -18.18 20.72 -8.96
C TYR A 479 -17.01 20.66 -9.95
N LEU A 480 -17.22 21.21 -11.14
CA LEU A 480 -16.19 21.29 -12.19
C LEU A 480 -15.57 22.69 -12.25
N GLU A 481 -14.26 22.74 -12.47
CA GLU A 481 -13.50 23.94 -12.86
C GLU A 481 -12.86 23.69 -14.23
N ASN A 482 -12.29 24.74 -14.83
CA ASN A 482 -11.54 24.67 -16.10
C ASN A 482 -12.28 23.92 -17.23
N ASN A 483 -13.52 24.33 -17.51
CA ASN A 483 -14.36 23.74 -18.57
C ASN A 483 -14.60 22.22 -18.44
N GLY A 484 -14.51 21.67 -17.23
CA GLY A 484 -14.78 20.24 -16.99
C GLY A 484 -13.54 19.36 -16.90
N ASP A 485 -12.34 19.91 -17.11
CA ASP A 485 -11.09 19.15 -16.99
C ASP A 485 -10.70 18.91 -15.52
N LEU A 486 -11.18 19.76 -14.61
CA LEU A 486 -10.88 19.67 -13.19
C LEU A 486 -12.14 19.37 -12.39
N TYR A 487 -12.16 18.23 -11.71
CA TYR A 487 -13.17 17.89 -10.73
C TYR A 487 -12.68 18.29 -9.34
N VAL A 488 -13.49 19.05 -8.61
CA VAL A 488 -13.16 19.55 -7.29
C VAL A 488 -14.14 18.98 -6.28
N CYS A 489 -13.61 18.40 -5.20
CA CYS A 489 -14.38 17.98 -4.04
C CYS A 489 -13.88 18.75 -2.81
N GLN A 490 -14.77 19.50 -2.15
CA GLN A 490 -14.48 20.16 -0.89
C GLN A 490 -15.11 19.36 0.24
N SER A 491 -14.30 18.72 1.08
CA SER A 491 -14.75 17.97 2.25
C SER A 491 -14.66 18.83 3.49
N THR A 492 -15.74 18.90 4.25
CA THR A 492 -15.80 19.58 5.55
C THR A 492 -16.28 18.61 6.61
N PHE A 493 -15.50 18.43 7.68
CA PHE A 493 -15.93 17.70 8.86
C PHE A 493 -16.55 18.64 9.88
N HIS A 494 -17.78 18.33 10.28
CA HIS A 494 -18.55 19.02 11.30
C HIS A 494 -18.56 18.14 12.56
N PRO A 495 -17.68 18.39 13.55
CA PRO A 495 -17.64 17.59 14.76
C PRO A 495 -18.93 17.76 15.58
N ASN A 496 -19.36 16.71 16.27
CA ASN A 496 -20.52 16.75 17.17
C ASN A 496 -20.18 17.26 18.58
N ASP A 497 -18.89 17.39 18.91
CA ASP A 497 -18.46 17.82 20.23
C ASP A 497 -18.92 19.28 20.49
N THR A 498 -19.52 19.50 21.65
CA THR A 498 -19.92 20.85 22.09
C THR A 498 -18.73 21.65 22.61
N GLU A 499 -17.54 21.04 22.64
CA GLU A 499 -16.32 21.57 23.27
C GLU A 499 -15.51 22.50 22.36
N GLY A 500 -16.10 22.97 21.26
CA GLY A 500 -15.54 24.07 20.46
C GLY A 500 -14.46 23.66 19.47
N ARG A 501 -14.42 22.38 19.06
CA ARG A 501 -13.55 21.96 17.97
C ARG A 501 -13.98 22.64 16.68
N GLU A 502 -13.03 23.28 16.00
CA GLU A 502 -13.31 23.97 14.75
C GLU A 502 -13.59 22.97 13.62
N LYS A 503 -14.39 23.42 12.65
CA LYS A 503 -14.65 22.66 11.42
C LYS A 503 -13.33 22.47 10.68
N SER A 504 -13.13 21.26 10.18
CA SER A 504 -11.94 20.92 9.40
C SER A 504 -12.31 20.85 7.93
N GLN A 505 -11.56 21.51 7.06
CA GLN A 505 -11.85 21.55 5.63
C GLN A 505 -10.64 21.09 4.82
N LEU A 506 -10.91 20.37 3.74
CA LEU A 506 -9.91 19.94 2.76
C LEU A 506 -10.48 20.07 1.36
N THR A 507 -9.68 20.55 0.42
CA THR A 507 -10.06 20.65 -0.99
C THR A 507 -9.25 19.67 -1.83
N TRP A 508 -9.95 18.70 -2.38
CA TRP A 508 -9.44 17.71 -3.31
C TRP A 508 -9.62 18.24 -4.74
N ARG A 509 -8.57 18.18 -5.54
CA ARG A 509 -8.60 18.56 -6.95
C ARG A 509 -8.13 17.39 -7.78
N PHE A 510 -8.96 16.97 -8.72
CA PHE A 510 -8.66 15.84 -9.58
C PHE A 510 -8.66 16.26 -11.04
N LEU A 511 -7.67 15.77 -11.78
CA LEU A 511 -7.56 15.93 -13.21
C LEU A 511 -8.28 14.77 -13.91
N ARG A 512 -9.09 15.08 -14.93
CA ARG A 512 -9.70 14.05 -15.77
C ARG A 512 -8.62 13.18 -16.43
N GLU A 513 -8.79 11.86 -16.41
CA GLU A 513 -7.85 10.97 -17.10
C GLU A 513 -7.84 11.28 -18.60
N GLY A 514 -6.63 11.48 -19.15
CA GLY A 514 -6.43 11.92 -20.54
C GLY A 514 -6.38 13.45 -20.73
N ALA A 515 -6.80 14.25 -19.75
CA ALA A 515 -6.62 15.69 -19.81
C ALA A 515 -5.16 16.07 -19.51
N THR A 516 -4.67 17.12 -20.18
CA THR A 516 -3.34 17.69 -19.92
C THR A 516 -3.50 19.06 -19.27
N ILE A 517 -2.91 19.26 -18.09
CA ILE A 517 -2.85 20.59 -17.49
C ILE A 517 -1.83 21.41 -18.26
N PHE A 518 -2.28 22.43 -18.98
CA PHE A 518 -1.41 23.50 -19.44
C PHE A 518 -0.97 24.32 -18.22
N VAL A 519 0.18 23.97 -17.65
CA VAL A 519 0.87 24.84 -16.70
C VAL A 519 1.47 25.98 -17.52
N GLY A 520 0.66 27.01 -17.76
CA GLY A 520 1.14 28.25 -18.37
C GLY A 520 2.32 28.80 -17.56
N LYS A 521 3.42 29.10 -18.25
CA LYS A 521 4.62 29.69 -17.66
C LYS A 521 4.37 31.07 -17.06
#